data_AF-A0A9Q0PXE9-F1
#
_entry.id   AF-A0A9Q0PXE9-F1
#
_cell.length_a   1.000
_cell.length_b   1.000
_cell.length_c   1.000
_cell.angle_alpha   90.00
_cell.angle_beta   90.00
_cell.angle_gamma   90.00
#
_symmetry.space_group_name_H-M   'P 1'
#
loop_
_entity.id
_entity.type
_entity.pdbx_description
1 polymer ?
#
loop_
_entity_poly.entity_id
_entity_poly.type
_entity_poly.pdbx_seq_one_letter_code
_entity_poly.pdbx_strand_id
1 'polypeptide(L)'
;MESIVETMMQQLLSKEILYEPMKEIGERYPKWLEEHKASLSKEDHGRYSHQYELIKDLNDVYENEPNNYTKIFDLMQKMQECGQPPNDIVQELAPDIDFANLGQLSPEMLENQGNCCIM
;
A
#
# COMPACT_ATOMS: atom_id res chain seq x y z
N MET A 1 -0.06 15.05 -20.75
CA MET A 1 -0.76 15.93 -19.81
C MET A 1 -0.96 15.05 -18.60
N GLU A 2 -0.03 15.12 -17.66
CA GLU A 2 -0.13 14.38 -16.39
C GLU A 2 -1.47 14.80 -15.78
N SER A 3 -2.36 13.82 -15.58
CA SER A 3 -3.70 14.10 -15.06
C SER A 3 -3.56 14.55 -13.61
N ILE A 4 -4.44 15.41 -13.11
CA ILE A 4 -4.43 15.87 -11.70
C ILE A 4 -4.35 14.67 -10.73
N VAL A 5 -4.94 13.54 -11.13
CA VAL A 5 -4.89 12.24 -10.43
C VAL A 5 -3.46 11.71 -10.30
N GLU A 6 -2.65 11.77 -11.36
CA GLU A 6 -1.27 11.29 -11.36
C GLU A 6 -0.41 12.14 -10.40
N THR A 7 -0.59 13.46 -10.42
CA THR A 7 0.10 14.36 -9.48
C THR A 7 -0.32 14.12 -8.04
N MET A 8 -1.62 13.91 -7.77
CA MET A 8 -2.10 13.57 -6.42
C MET A 8 -1.57 12.22 -5.95
N MET A 9 -1.50 11.24 -6.85
CA MET A 9 -0.97 9.91 -6.56
C MET A 9 0.53 9.97 -6.25
N GLN A 10 1.31 10.70 -7.02
CA GLN A 10 2.73 10.89 -6.76
C GLN A 10 2.98 11.52 -5.39
N GLN A 11 2.14 12.46 -4.96
CA GLN A 11 2.23 13.06 -3.62
C GLN A 11 1.89 12.05 -2.52
N LEU A 12 0.86 11.23 -2.70
CA LEU A 12 0.47 10.21 -1.73
C LEU A 12 1.51 9.08 -1.62
N LEU A 13 2.10 8.69 -2.75
CA LEU A 13 3.19 7.72 -2.85
C LEU A 13 4.57 8.33 -2.60
N SER A 14 4.66 9.63 -2.28
CA SER A 14 5.95 10.25 -1.95
C SER A 14 6.52 9.62 -0.69
N LYS A 15 7.85 9.56 -0.64
CA LYS A 15 8.59 9.12 0.55
C LYS A 15 8.10 9.82 1.82
N GLU A 16 7.86 11.12 1.76
CA GLU A 16 7.44 11.90 2.93
C GLU A 16 6.11 11.46 3.55
N ILE A 17 5.20 10.88 2.75
CA ILE A 17 3.89 10.42 3.23
C ILE A 17 3.91 8.92 3.53
N LEU A 18 4.45 8.12 2.61
CA LEU A 18 4.28 6.67 2.65
C LEU A 18 5.45 5.93 3.31
N TYR A 19 6.66 6.49 3.31
CA TYR A 19 7.84 5.75 3.80
C TYR A 19 7.78 5.42 5.29
N GLU A 20 7.44 6.39 6.13
CA GLU A 20 7.35 6.16 7.58
C GLU A 20 6.33 5.06 7.93
N PRO A 21 5.06 5.11 7.46
CA PRO A 21 4.12 4.04 7.76
C PRO A 21 4.53 2.70 7.14
N MET A 22 5.12 2.67 5.94
CA MET A 22 5.59 1.42 5.32
C MET A 22 6.75 0.78 6.08
N LYS A 23 7.64 1.61 6.63
CA LYS A 23 8.73 1.15 7.46
C LYS A 23 8.21 0.52 8.74
N GLU A 24 7.33 1.23 9.46
CA GLU A 24 6.75 0.70 10.70
C GLU A 24 5.89 -0.55 10.46
N ILE A 25 5.11 -0.58 9.37
CA ILE A 25 4.35 -1.78 8.98
C ILE A 25 5.33 -2.93 8.77
N GLY A 26 6.43 -2.73 8.03
CA GLY A 26 7.45 -3.75 7.81
C GLY A 26 8.08 -4.27 9.10
N GLU A 27 8.28 -3.43 10.11
CA GLU A 27 8.82 -3.87 11.40
C GLU A 27 7.82 -4.70 12.22
N ARG A 28 6.52 -4.41 12.12
CA ARG A 28 5.46 -5.11 12.88
C ARG A 28 4.89 -6.33 12.18
N TYR A 29 4.95 -6.37 10.86
CA TYR A 29 4.45 -7.45 10.03
C TYR A 29 4.93 -8.86 10.45
N PRO A 30 6.24 -9.11 10.67
CA PRO A 30 6.70 -10.45 11.02
C PRO A 30 6.13 -10.92 12.36
N LYS A 31 6.02 -10.01 13.34
CA LYS A 31 5.42 -10.32 14.63
C LYS A 31 3.93 -10.64 14.48
N TRP A 32 3.19 -9.86 13.70
CA TRP A 32 1.78 -10.11 13.43
C TRP A 32 1.56 -11.45 12.74
N LEU A 33 2.39 -11.80 11.75
CA LEU A 33 2.38 -13.10 11.07
C LEU A 33 2.59 -14.25 12.05
N GLU A 34 3.55 -14.14 12.98
CA GLU A 34 3.78 -15.16 13.99
C GLU A 34 2.62 -15.31 14.96
N GLU A 35 2.05 -14.20 15.44
CA GLU A 35 0.89 -14.21 16.35
C GLU A 35 -0.36 -14.80 15.68
N HIS A 36 -0.58 -14.53 14.39
CA HIS A 36 -1.74 -15.01 13.63
C HIS A 36 -1.50 -16.33 12.92
N LYS A 37 -0.28 -16.89 12.95
CA LYS A 37 0.09 -18.12 12.23
C LYS A 37 -0.81 -19.32 12.54
N ALA A 38 -1.31 -19.41 13.77
CA ALA A 38 -2.21 -20.49 14.18
C ALA A 38 -3.65 -20.29 13.68
N SER A 39 -4.05 -19.04 13.45
CA SER A 39 -5.39 -18.65 12.98
C SER A 39 -5.46 -18.58 11.45
N LEU A 40 -4.34 -18.28 10.78
CA LEU A 40 -4.24 -18.14 9.34
C LEU A 40 -4.13 -19.51 8.64
N SER A 41 -4.79 -19.62 7.49
CA SER A 41 -4.57 -20.74 6.58
C SER A 41 -3.18 -20.66 5.96
N LYS A 42 -2.66 -21.79 5.45
CA LYS A 42 -1.37 -21.81 4.76
C LYS A 42 -1.33 -20.87 3.54
N GLU A 43 -2.47 -20.74 2.85
CA GLU A 43 -2.63 -19.82 1.71
C GLU A 43 -2.54 -18.35 2.16
N ASP A 44 -3.28 -17.95 3.19
CA ASP A 44 -3.23 -16.58 3.72
C ASP A 44 -1.85 -16.24 4.28
N HIS A 45 -1.23 -17.16 5.02
CA HIS A 45 0.14 -16.97 5.51
C HIS A 45 1.12 -16.78 4.34
N GLY A 46 0.97 -17.51 3.24
CA GLY A 46 1.79 -17.35 2.03
C GLY A 46 1.60 -15.97 1.40
N ARG A 47 0.35 -15.51 1.25
CA ARG A 47 0.00 -14.19 0.70
C ARG A 47 0.56 -13.06 1.55
N TYR A 48 0.36 -13.12 2.86
CA TYR A 48 0.86 -12.13 3.80
C TYR A 48 2.40 -12.13 3.89
N SER A 49 3.04 -13.30 3.80
CA SER A 49 4.50 -13.38 3.71
C SER A 49 5.02 -12.69 2.44
N HIS A 50 4.35 -12.87 1.30
CA HIS A 50 4.74 -12.22 0.05
C HIS A 50 4.52 -10.69 0.10
N GLN A 51 3.42 -10.23 0.70
CA GLN A 51 3.21 -8.81 0.96
C GLN A 51 4.33 -8.21 1.81
N TYR A 52 4.76 -8.92 2.86
CA TYR A 52 5.87 -8.47 3.69
C TYR A 52 7.16 -8.28 2.89
N GLU A 53 7.48 -9.21 1.97
CA GLU A 53 8.64 -9.06 1.08
C GLU A 53 8.52 -7.82 0.19
N LEU A 54 7.34 -7.55 -0.36
CA LEU A 54 7.07 -6.36 -1.16
C LEU A 54 7.20 -5.06 -0.35
N ILE A 55 6.74 -5.04 0.90
CA ILE A 55 6.91 -3.89 1.80
C ILE A 55 8.39 -3.60 2.06
N LYS A 56 9.21 -4.65 2.22
CA LYS A 56 10.66 -4.47 2.38
C LYS A 56 11.32 -3.91 1.12
N ASP A 57 10.97 -4.44 -0.05
CA ASP A 57 11.49 -3.93 -1.32
C ASP A 57 11.07 -2.47 -1.53
N LEU A 58 9.83 -2.14 -1.20
CA LEU A 58 9.31 -0.77 -1.25
C LEU A 58 10.10 0.18 -0.35
N ASN A 59 10.37 -0.23 0.89
CA ASN A 59 11.19 0.56 1.83
C ASN A 59 12.61 0.75 1.30
N ASP A 60 13.23 -0.30 0.74
CA ASP A 60 14.54 -0.22 0.11
C ASP A 60 14.55 0.76 -1.08
N VAL A 61 13.51 0.75 -1.91
CA VAL A 61 13.33 1.71 -3.00
C VAL A 61 13.18 3.14 -2.46
N TYR A 62 12.43 3.35 -1.38
CA TYR A 62 12.37 4.67 -0.75
C TYR A 62 13.71 5.14 -0.18
N GLU A 63 14.57 4.22 0.27
CA GLU A 63 15.90 4.55 0.82
C GLU A 63 16.92 4.85 -0.29
N ASN A 64 16.95 4.04 -1.35
CA ASN A 64 17.97 4.11 -2.41
C ASN A 64 17.51 4.92 -3.63
N GLU A 65 16.25 4.79 -4.02
CA GLU A 65 15.66 5.36 -5.25
C GLU A 65 14.36 6.13 -4.98
N PRO A 66 14.32 7.12 -4.07
CA PRO A 66 13.08 7.78 -3.63
C PRO A 66 12.31 8.53 -4.73
N ASN A 67 12.97 8.84 -5.85
CA ASN A 67 12.36 9.49 -7.00
C ASN A 67 11.86 8.50 -8.07
N ASN A 68 12.05 7.19 -7.87
CA ASN A 68 11.66 6.15 -8.80
C ASN A 68 10.19 5.73 -8.58
N TYR A 69 9.28 6.67 -8.86
CA TYR A 69 7.83 6.48 -8.70
C TYR A 69 7.30 5.29 -9.50
N THR A 70 7.88 5.00 -10.66
CA THR A 70 7.50 3.83 -11.47
C THR A 70 7.69 2.53 -10.71
N LYS A 71 8.83 2.37 -10.02
CA LYS A 71 9.14 1.18 -9.22
C LYS A 71 8.28 1.11 -7.96
N ILE A 72 8.09 2.25 -7.29
CA ILE A 72 7.19 2.37 -6.12
C ILE A 72 5.76 1.95 -6.50
N PHE A 73 5.25 2.44 -7.62
CA PHE A 73 3.93 2.11 -8.13
C PHE A 73 3.81 0.64 -8.50
N ASP A 74 4.78 0.06 -9.22
CA ASP A 74 4.82 -1.37 -9.57
C ASP A 74 4.77 -2.28 -8.32
N LEU A 75 5.52 -1.91 -7.27
CA LEU A 75 5.50 -2.63 -5.99
C LEU A 75 4.14 -2.53 -5.27
N MET A 76 3.50 -1.36 -5.29
CA MET A 76 2.16 -1.18 -4.76
C MET A 76 1.12 -1.99 -5.52
N GLN A 77 1.22 -2.07 -6.85
CA GLN A 77 0.35 -2.91 -7.68
C GLN A 77 0.51 -4.40 -7.32
N LYS A 78 1.75 -4.89 -7.25
CA LYS A 78 2.03 -6.27 -6.83
C LYS A 78 1.51 -6.59 -5.42
N MET A 79 1.58 -5.60 -4.52
CA MET A 79 1.09 -5.75 -3.16
C MET A 79 -0.44 -5.92 -3.13
N GLN A 80 -1.15 -5.17 -3.98
CA GLN A 80 -2.59 -5.33 -4.22
C GLN A 80 -2.94 -6.70 -4.80
N GLU A 81 -2.15 -7.22 -5.74
CA GLU A 81 -2.37 -8.56 -6.31
C GLU A 81 -2.28 -9.66 -5.25
N CYS A 82 -1.44 -9.46 -4.22
CA CYS A 82 -1.38 -10.37 -3.08
C CYS A 82 -2.63 -10.29 -2.19
N GLY A 83 -3.37 -9.19 -2.25
CA GLY A 83 -4.60 -8.93 -1.50
C GLY A 83 -4.53 -7.67 -0.64
N GLN A 84 -5.50 -7.52 0.25
CA GLN A 84 -5.46 -6.42 1.21
C GLN A 84 -4.45 -6.71 2.33
N PRO A 85 -3.63 -5.72 2.74
CA PRO A 85 -2.79 -5.85 3.93
C PRO A 85 -3.61 -6.09 5.20
N PRO A 86 -2.99 -6.64 6.27
CA PRO A 86 -3.68 -6.89 7.53
C PRO A 86 -4.22 -5.59 8.14
N ASN A 87 -5.55 -5.53 8.31
CA ASN A 87 -6.26 -4.33 8.75
C ASN A 87 -5.78 -3.81 10.11
N ASP A 88 -5.46 -4.70 11.06
CA ASP A 88 -4.94 -4.31 12.39
C ASP A 88 -3.69 -3.43 12.29
N ILE A 89 -2.74 -3.80 11.43
CA ILE A 89 -1.48 -3.06 11.30
C ILE A 89 -1.72 -1.73 10.57
N VAL A 90 -2.54 -1.76 9.51
CA VAL A 90 -2.83 -0.60 8.67
C VAL A 90 -3.63 0.46 9.42
N GLN A 91 -4.69 0.06 10.14
CA GLN A 91 -5.52 0.98 10.92
C GLN A 91 -4.74 1.65 12.04
N GLU A 92 -3.71 0.98 12.59
CA GLU A 92 -2.89 1.56 13.65
C GLU A 92 -1.86 2.55 13.11
N LEU A 93 -1.21 2.25 11.98
CA LEU A 93 -0.08 3.02 11.47
C LEU A 93 -0.45 4.03 10.38
N ALA A 94 -1.54 3.79 9.67
CA ALA A 94 -1.94 4.58 8.51
C ALA A 94 -3.47 4.56 8.31
N PRO A 95 -4.27 5.00 9.29
CA PRO A 95 -5.73 4.97 9.22
C PRO A 95 -6.31 5.88 8.12
N ASP A 96 -5.55 6.89 7.70
CA ASP A 96 -5.94 7.84 6.66
C ASP A 96 -5.56 7.36 5.24
N ILE A 97 -4.70 6.33 5.14
CA ILE A 97 -4.21 5.83 3.85
C ILE A 97 -4.99 4.58 3.45
N ASP A 98 -5.74 4.70 2.36
CA ASP A 98 -6.49 3.59 1.80
C ASP A 98 -5.61 2.75 0.85
N PHE A 99 -4.89 1.77 1.41
CA PHE A 99 -4.04 0.84 0.64
C PHE A 99 -4.79 0.03 -0.41
N ALA A 100 -6.11 -0.15 -0.24
CA ALA A 100 -6.97 -0.81 -1.21
C ALA A 100 -7.09 0.00 -2.50
N ASN A 101 -7.31 1.31 -2.37
CA ASN A 101 -7.43 2.22 -3.49
C ASN A 101 -6.06 2.57 -4.10
N LEU A 102 -4.97 2.62 -3.31
CA LEU A 102 -3.64 3.01 -3.82
C LEU A 102 -3.22 2.27 -5.11
N GLY A 103 -3.45 0.96 -5.21
CA GLY A 103 -3.14 0.20 -6.44
C GLY A 103 -4.28 0.12 -7.46
N GLN A 104 -5.50 0.52 -7.07
CA GLN A 104 -6.70 0.48 -7.91
C GLN A 104 -7.05 1.82 -8.55
N LEU A 105 -6.32 2.91 -8.24
CA LEU A 105 -6.48 4.22 -8.88
C LEU A 105 -6.13 4.15 -10.38
N SER A 106 -7.05 3.61 -11.16
CA SER A 106 -7.15 3.83 -12.59
C SER A 106 -7.90 5.16 -12.78
N PRO A 107 -7.50 6.00 -13.75
CA PRO A 107 -8.14 7.31 -13.98
C PRO A 107 -9.67 7.23 -14.18
N GLU A 108 -10.20 6.07 -14.56
CA GLU A 108 -11.63 5.83 -14.76
C GLU A 108 -12.46 5.70 -13.46
N MET A 109 -11.85 5.37 -12.31
CA MET A 109 -12.61 5.08 -11.08
C MET A 109 -13.01 6.33 -10.29
N LEU A 110 -12.26 7.44 -10.40
CA LEU A 110 -12.58 8.68 -9.66
C LEU A 110 -13.65 9.53 -10.36
N GLU A 111 -13.86 9.33 -11.66
CA GLU A 111 -14.91 10.04 -12.40
C GLU A 111 -16.33 9.67 -11.91
N ASN A 112 -16.49 8.51 -11.27
CA ASN A 112 -17.77 8.07 -10.68
C ASN A 112 -17.97 8.50 -9.21
N GLN A 113 -16.96 9.08 -8.55
CA GLN A 113 -17.11 9.66 -7.20
C GLN A 113 -17.38 11.18 -7.21
N GLY A 114 -17.40 11.81 -8.40
CA GLY A 114 -17.85 13.19 -8.60
C GLY A 114 -19.36 13.42 -8.45
N ASN A 115 -20.17 12.37 -8.24
CA ASN A 115 -21.63 12.48 -8.14
C ASN A 115 -22.19 12.47 -6.70
N CYS A 116 -21.37 12.44 -5.66
CA CYS A 116 -21.85 12.73 -4.30
C CYS A 116 -21.82 14.23 -4.00
N CYS A 117 -22.51 15.02 -4.81
CA CYS A 117 -22.89 16.39 -4.46
C CYS A 117 -24.39 16.58 -4.75
N ILE A 118 -25.14 16.81 -3.67
CA ILE A 118 -26.40 17.56 -3.61
C ILE A 118 -27.66 16.83 -4.14
N MET A 119 -28.48 16.34 -3.20
CA MET A 119 -29.87 16.79 -3.03
C MET A 119 -30.27 16.73 -1.55
#